data_AF-A0A1A8U2V1-F1
#
_entry.id   AF-A0A1A8U2V1-F1
#
_cell.length_a   1.000
_cell.length_b   1.000
_cell.length_c   1.000
_cell.angle_alpha   90.00
_cell.angle_beta   90.00
_cell.angle_gamma   90.00
#
_symmetry.space_group_name_H-M   'P 1'
#
loop_
_entity.id
_entity.type
_entity.pdbx_description
1 polymer ?
#
loop_
_entity_poly.entity_id
_entity_poly.type
_entity_poly.pdbx_seq_one_letter_code
_entity_poly.pdbx_strand_id
1 'polypeptide(L)'
;FARELIQIFDPLLPGREATHQLMTLKQNNRRATDYIIDFHAIAAVSDWNEPALMDMFYQGLSDSIKNKIATRDYPRTLVEMEDLFTRIDLR
;
A
#
# COMPACT_ATOMS: atom_id res chain seq x y z
N PHE A 1 -22.67 -13.35 21.27
CA PHE A 1 -22.90 -13.12 19.84
C PHE A 1 -22.65 -11.68 19.39
N ALA A 2 -23.22 -10.63 19.99
CA ALA A 2 -22.91 -9.25 19.54
C ALA A 2 -21.46 -8.77 19.80
N ARG A 3 -20.78 -9.30 20.83
CA ARG A 3 -19.37 -8.94 21.14
C ARG A 3 -18.36 -9.47 20.11
N GLU A 4 -18.67 -10.56 19.40
CA GLU A 4 -17.76 -11.12 18.39
C GLU A 4 -17.82 -10.33 17.08
N LEU A 5 -18.97 -9.72 16.76
CA LEU A 5 -19.13 -8.88 15.57
C LEU A 5 -18.42 -7.53 15.69
N ILE A 6 -18.31 -6.96 16.89
CA ILE A 6 -17.54 -5.74 17.15
C ILE A 6 -16.03 -6.00 17.00
N GLN A 7 -15.58 -7.25 17.16
CA GLN A 7 -14.18 -7.60 16.92
C GLN A 7 -13.85 -7.72 15.42
N ILE A 8 -14.87 -7.93 14.57
CA ILE A 8 -14.75 -8.05 13.12
C ILE A 8 -14.90 -6.68 12.44
N PHE A 9 -15.74 -5.81 13.01
CA PHE A 9 -15.89 -4.41 12.62
C PHE A 9 -15.68 -3.56 13.86
N ASP A 10 -14.44 -3.14 14.11
CA ASP A 10 -14.08 -2.29 15.23
C ASP A 10 -13.74 -0.87 14.72
N PRO A 11 -14.71 0.05 14.62
CA PRO A 11 -14.46 1.44 14.26
C PRO A 11 -13.65 2.21 15.33
N LEU A 12 -13.25 1.56 16.43
CA LEU A 12 -12.59 2.19 17.58
C LEU A 12 -11.05 2.19 17.48
N LEU A 13 -10.46 1.55 16.46
CA LEU A 13 -9.01 1.48 16.26
C LEU A 13 -8.61 1.83 14.82
N PRO A 14 -8.81 3.09 14.39
CA PRO A 14 -8.51 3.53 13.03
C PRO A 14 -7.09 3.15 12.56
N GLY A 15 -6.08 3.23 13.45
CA GLY A 15 -4.71 2.82 13.11
C GLY A 15 -4.50 1.31 12.97
N ARG A 16 -5.22 0.47 13.72
CA ARG A 16 -5.16 -1.01 13.57
C ARG A 16 -5.89 -1.46 12.31
N GLU A 17 -7.03 -0.82 12.02
CA GLU A 17 -7.77 -1.07 10.80
C GLU A 17 -6.98 -0.62 9.57
N ALA A 18 -6.37 0.57 9.62
CA ALA A 18 -5.46 1.07 8.59
C ALA A 18 -4.27 0.13 8.36
N THR A 19 -3.68 -0.38 9.43
CA THR A 19 -2.60 -1.38 9.34
C THR A 19 -3.05 -2.63 8.57
N HIS A 20 -4.21 -3.19 8.93
CA HIS A 20 -4.74 -4.37 8.25
C HIS A 20 -5.10 -4.07 6.78
N GLN A 21 -5.66 -2.90 6.51
CA GLN A 21 -5.96 -2.45 5.14
C GLN A 21 -4.68 -2.28 4.31
N LEU A 22 -3.61 -1.67 4.84
CA LEU A 22 -2.31 -1.59 4.18
C LEU A 22 -1.74 -2.99 3.88
N MET A 23 -1.81 -3.91 4.83
CA MET A 23 -1.33 -5.29 4.67
C MET A 23 -2.06 -6.08 3.59
N THR A 24 -3.35 -5.81 3.40
CA THR A 24 -4.20 -6.52 2.45
C THR A 24 -4.36 -5.79 1.12
N LEU A 25 -3.93 -4.53 1.02
CA LEU A 25 -4.00 -3.74 -0.21
C LEU A 25 -3.09 -4.34 -1.29
N LYS A 26 -3.70 -4.80 -2.39
CA LYS A 26 -2.98 -5.32 -3.56
C LYS A 26 -3.26 -4.50 -4.79
N GLN A 27 -2.22 -4.23 -5.57
CA GLN A 27 -2.32 -3.52 -6.84
C GLN A 27 -3.09 -4.35 -7.88
N ASN A 28 -2.83 -5.66 -7.96
CA ASN A 28 -3.46 -6.57 -8.93
C ASN A 28 -3.37 -6.00 -10.38
N ASN A 29 -4.48 -6.01 -11.13
CA ASN A 29 -4.58 -5.43 -12.47
C ASN A 29 -5.09 -3.96 -12.45
N ARG A 30 -5.06 -3.29 -11.29
CA ARG A 30 -5.50 -1.90 -11.17
C ARG A 30 -4.42 -0.94 -11.70
N ARG A 31 -4.86 0.20 -12.22
CA ARG A 31 -3.98 1.29 -12.66
C ARG A 31 -3.17 1.82 -11.49
N ALA A 32 -1.97 2.31 -11.78
CA ALA A 32 -1.08 2.85 -10.76
C ALA A 32 -1.73 3.99 -9.96
N THR A 33 -2.40 4.91 -10.63
CA THR A 33 -3.05 6.06 -9.99
C THR A 33 -4.10 5.62 -8.96
N ASP A 34 -4.94 4.63 -9.29
CA ASP A 34 -5.99 4.15 -8.39
C ASP A 34 -5.38 3.50 -7.15
N TYR A 35 -4.32 2.68 -7.33
CA TYR A 35 -3.62 2.05 -6.22
C TYR A 35 -2.93 3.06 -5.30
N ILE A 36 -2.25 4.07 -5.86
CA ILE A 36 -1.56 5.12 -5.10
C ILE A 36 -2.57 5.93 -4.26
N ILE A 37 -3.72 6.30 -4.85
CA ILE A 37 -4.76 7.05 -4.13
C ILE A 37 -5.28 6.25 -2.93
N ASP A 38 -5.63 4.98 -3.14
CA ASP A 38 -6.10 4.10 -2.06
C ASP A 38 -5.03 3.93 -0.98
N PHE A 39 -3.77 3.73 -1.38
CA PHE A 39 -2.65 3.57 -0.46
C PHE A 39 -2.48 4.81 0.44
N HIS A 40 -2.48 6.02 -0.13
CA HIS A 40 -2.37 7.27 0.63
C HIS A 40 -3.56 7.50 1.55
N ALA A 41 -4.78 7.16 1.11
CA ALA A 41 -5.97 7.30 1.94
C ALA A 41 -5.87 6.45 3.22
N ILE A 42 -5.32 5.23 3.11
CA ILE A 42 -5.12 4.34 4.26
C ILE A 42 -3.88 4.76 5.07
N ALA A 43 -2.78 5.13 4.40
CA ALA A 43 -1.54 5.53 5.05
C ALA A 43 -1.72 6.79 5.93
N ALA A 44 -2.57 7.73 5.50
CA ALA A 44 -2.86 8.97 6.23
C ALA A 44 -3.49 8.75 7.62
N VAL A 45 -4.16 7.61 7.82
CA VAL A 45 -4.77 7.22 9.10
C VAL A 45 -3.97 6.11 9.82
N SER A 46 -2.81 5.75 9.28
CA SER A 46 -1.87 4.80 9.86
C SER A 46 -0.76 5.51 10.64
N ASP A 47 -0.25 4.88 11.69
CA ASP A 47 0.91 5.39 12.44
C ASP A 47 2.26 4.89 11.89
N TRP A 48 2.29 4.44 10.63
CA TRP A 48 3.46 3.81 10.02
C TRP A 48 4.45 4.87 9.54
N ASN A 49 5.74 4.61 9.76
CA ASN A 49 6.80 5.48 9.26
C ASN A 49 7.07 5.24 7.76
N GLU A 50 7.76 6.17 7.12
CA GLU A 50 8.02 6.10 5.67
C GLU A 50 8.70 4.79 5.22
N PRO A 51 9.75 4.26 5.90
CA PRO A 51 10.34 2.97 5.53
C PRO A 51 9.32 1.83 5.56
N ALA A 52 8.46 1.77 6.58
CA ALA A 52 7.41 0.75 6.67
C ALA A 52 6.36 0.92 5.56
N LEU A 53 5.99 2.17 5.22
CA LEU A 53 5.08 2.44 4.10
C LEU A 53 5.69 2.02 2.76
N MET A 54 6.98 2.28 2.53
CA MET A 54 7.68 1.82 1.32
C MET A 54 7.67 0.29 1.20
N ASP A 55 7.96 -0.42 2.30
CA ASP A 55 7.90 -1.88 2.31
C ASP A 55 6.49 -2.39 2.00
N MET A 56 5.45 -1.77 2.57
CA MET A 56 4.07 -2.16 2.29
C MET A 56 3.64 -1.87 0.86
N PHE A 57 4.01 -0.69 0.35
CA PHE A 57 3.77 -0.31 -1.02
C PHE A 57 4.37 -1.36 -1.95
N TYR A 58 5.65 -1.71 -1.76
CA TYR A 58 6.32 -2.74 -2.53
C TYR A 58 5.61 -4.09 -2.44
N GLN A 59 5.27 -4.56 -1.24
CA GLN A 59 4.61 -5.85 -1.04
C GLN A 59 3.23 -5.93 -1.71
N GLY A 60 2.52 -4.80 -1.81
CA GLY A 60 1.22 -4.69 -2.47
C GLY A 60 1.28 -4.74 -4.00
N LEU A 61 2.43 -4.45 -4.61
CA LEU A 61 2.61 -4.49 -6.08
C LEU A 61 2.49 -5.91 -6.64
N SER A 62 2.07 -6.00 -7.90
CA SER A 62 2.11 -7.24 -8.67
C SER A 62 3.55 -7.69 -8.96
N ASP A 63 3.76 -9.00 -9.11
CA ASP A 63 5.09 -9.56 -9.35
C ASP A 63 5.72 -9.08 -10.68
N SER A 64 4.89 -8.82 -11.70
CA SER A 64 5.34 -8.27 -12.97
C SER A 64 5.99 -6.89 -12.79
N ILE A 65 5.42 -6.05 -11.92
CA ILE A 65 5.93 -4.72 -11.63
C ILE A 65 7.13 -4.78 -10.69
N LYS A 66 7.09 -5.64 -9.66
CA LYS A 66 8.24 -5.90 -8.79
C LYS A 66 9.47 -6.31 -9.59
N ASN A 67 9.31 -7.21 -10.56
CA ASN A 67 10.39 -7.62 -11.46
C ASN A 67 10.94 -6.45 -12.29
N LYS A 68 10.07 -5.58 -12.83
CA LYS A 68 10.50 -4.37 -13.55
C LYS A 68 11.24 -3.38 -12.62
N ILE A 69 10.83 -3.24 -11.36
CA ILE A 69 11.50 -2.40 -10.36
C ILE A 69 12.87 -2.97 -9.99
N ALA A 70 12.98 -4.29 -9.80
CA ALA A 70 14.23 -4.97 -9.43
C ALA A 70 15.36 -4.81 -10.47
N THR A 71 15.02 -4.45 -11.72
CA THR A 71 16.01 -4.16 -12.78
C THR A 71 16.54 -2.73 -12.76
N ARG A 72 16.13 -1.92 -11.79
CA ARG A 72 16.47 -0.49 -11.67
C ARG A 72 17.00 -0.18 -10.27
N ASP A 73 17.52 1.02 -10.10
CA ASP A 73 17.92 1.51 -8.79
C ASP A 73 16.71 1.56 -7.85
N TYR A 74 16.87 0.99 -6.65
CA TYR A 74 15.82 0.97 -5.66
C TYR A 74 15.57 2.39 -5.11
N PRO A 75 14.31 2.86 -5.07
CA PRO A 75 13.96 4.19 -4.55
C PRO A 75 14.39 4.39 -3.09
N ARG A 76 14.67 5.63 -2.70
CA ARG A 76 15.03 5.99 -1.31
C ARG A 76 13.89 6.61 -0.52
N THR A 77 12.85 7.06 -1.22
CA THR A 77 11.66 7.69 -0.63
C THR A 77 10.39 7.08 -1.22
N LEU A 78 9.27 7.24 -0.51
CA LEU A 78 7.97 6.75 -0.99
C LEU A 78 7.57 7.44 -2.30
N VAL A 79 7.83 8.74 -2.41
CA VAL A 79 7.53 9.53 -3.63
C VAL A 79 8.31 9.02 -4.84
N GLU A 80 9.61 8.75 -4.70
CA GLU A 80 10.42 8.18 -5.78
C GLU A 80 9.90 6.79 -6.20
N MET A 81 9.38 6.02 -5.25
CA MET A 81 8.82 4.70 -5.49
C MET A 81 7.50 4.76 -6.28
N GLU A 82 6.63 5.69 -5.92
CA GLU A 82 5.38 5.96 -6.62
C GLU A 82 5.63 6.46 -8.04
N ASP A 83 6.56 7.40 -8.23
CA ASP A 83 6.97 7.90 -9.54
C ASP A 83 7.51 6.78 -10.43
N LEU A 84 8.36 5.91 -9.87
CA LEU A 84 8.91 4.77 -10.58
C LEU A 84 7.80 3.80 -11.01
N PHE A 85 6.86 3.52 -10.10
CA PHE A 85 5.73 2.66 -10.34
C PHE A 85 4.80 3.21 -11.43
N THR A 86 4.41 4.48 -11.37
CA THR A 86 3.59 5.13 -12.41
C THR A 86 4.26 5.08 -13.79
N ARG A 87 5.58 5.32 -13.87
CA ARG A 87 6.34 5.20 -15.14
C ARG A 87 6.37 3.78 -15.70
N ILE A 88 6.28 2.76 -14.83
CA ILE A 88 6.25 1.35 -15.23
C ILE A 88 4.85 0.95 -15.71
N ASP A 89 3.80 1.42 -15.05
CA ASP A 89 2.41 1.09 -15.38
C ASP A 89 1.95 1.73 -16.69
N LEU A 90 2.48 2.93 -17.01
CA LEU A 90 2.22 3.62 -18.28
C LEU A 90 2.97 3.01 -19.49
N ARG A 91 3.73 1.93 -19.31
CA ARG A 91 4.56 1.26 -20.33
C ARG A 91 4.22 -0.22 -20.51
#